data_AF-A0A538QVT5-F1
#
_entry.id   AF-A0A538QVT5-F1
#
_cell.length_a   1.000
_cell.length_b   1.000
_cell.length_c   1.000
_cell.angle_alpha   90.00
_cell.angle_beta   90.00
_cell.angle_gamma   90.00
#
_symmetry.space_group_name_H-M   'P 1'
#
loop_
_entity.id
_entity.type
_entity.pdbx_description
1 polymer ?
#
loop_
_entity_poly.entity_id
_entity_poly.type
_entity_poly.pdbx_seq_one_letter_code
_entity_poly.pdbx_strand_id
1 'polypeptide(L)'
;MPLLVRKSLLARILPAIGPLKLAEHIPTQGEALLAQVVARGLEGVVAKRAESAYRPTRSRDWLKIKREPEADFAVCGYTAPK
;
A
#
# COMPACT_ATOMS: atom_id res chain seq x y z
N MET A 1 -9.09 13.45 -11.66
CA MET A 1 -8.10 12.81 -12.56
C MET A 1 -7.85 11.36 -12.12
N PRO A 2 -7.91 10.38 -13.05
CA PRO A 2 -7.65 8.96 -12.80
C PRO A 2 -6.28 8.67 -12.16
N LEU A 3 -6.14 7.52 -11.49
CA LEU A 3 -4.88 7.12 -10.84
C LEU A 3 -3.77 6.86 -11.86
N LEU A 4 -4.04 6.17 -12.96
CA LEU A 4 -3.00 5.86 -13.96
C LEU A 4 -2.44 7.13 -14.61
N VAL A 5 -3.32 8.10 -14.92
CA VAL A 5 -2.91 9.42 -15.42
C VAL A 5 -2.05 10.17 -14.38
N ARG A 6 -2.40 10.10 -13.09
CA ARG A 6 -1.57 10.68 -12.03
C ARG A 6 -0.19 10.02 -11.94
N LYS A 7 -0.12 8.69 -12.07
CA LYS A 7 1.16 7.96 -12.04
C LYS A 7 2.05 8.29 -13.23
N SER A 8 1.50 8.40 -14.44
CA SER A 8 2.28 8.77 -15.63
C SER A 8 2.83 10.19 -15.54
N LEU A 9 2.04 11.14 -15.05
CA LEU A 9 2.51 12.50 -14.77
C LEU A 9 3.59 12.53 -13.68
N LEU A 10 3.42 11.75 -12.60
CA LEU A 10 4.42 11.64 -11.55
C LEU A 10 5.75 11.08 -12.08
N ALA A 11 5.70 10.05 -12.92
CA ALA A 11 6.89 9.48 -13.55
C ALA A 11 7.66 10.50 -14.42
N ARG A 12 6.93 11.43 -15.08
CA ARG A 12 7.53 12.48 -15.91
C ARG A 12 8.20 13.59 -15.11
N ILE A 13 7.72 13.89 -13.89
CA ILE A 13 8.29 14.96 -13.05
C ILE A 13 9.34 14.45 -12.05
N LEU A 14 9.43 13.13 -11.85
CA LEU A 14 10.37 12.55 -10.90
C LEU A 14 11.80 12.62 -11.48
N PRO A 15 12.81 13.09 -10.72
CA PRO A 15 14.18 13.06 -11.16
C PRO A 15 14.66 11.61 -11.37
N ALA A 16 15.44 11.37 -12.42
CA ALA A 16 15.97 10.05 -12.73
C ALA A 16 16.93 9.52 -11.64
N ILE A 17 17.64 10.43 -10.96
CA ILE A 17 18.60 10.15 -9.90
C ILE A 17 18.19 10.92 -8.65
N GLY A 18 18.20 10.24 -7.51
CA GLY A 18 17.89 10.86 -6.22
C GLY A 18 17.20 9.90 -5.25
N PRO A 19 16.86 10.40 -4.05
CA PRO A 19 16.23 9.61 -3.00
C PRO A 19 14.75 9.33 -3.29
N LEU A 20 14.13 10.06 -4.22
CA LEU A 20 12.74 9.87 -4.61
C LEU A 20 12.62 8.72 -5.61
N LYS A 21 11.76 7.75 -5.31
CA LYS A 21 11.45 6.61 -6.18
C LYS A 21 9.95 6.50 -6.38
N LEU A 22 9.56 6.18 -7.62
CA LEU A 22 8.16 5.86 -7.92
C LEU A 22 7.84 4.48 -7.33
N ALA A 23 6.74 4.39 -6.59
CA ALA A 23 6.22 3.10 -6.16
C ALA A 23 5.58 2.38 -7.36
N GLU A 24 6.28 1.34 -7.82
CA GLU A 24 5.80 0.45 -8.88
C GLU A 24 4.48 -0.24 -8.50
N HIS A 25 3.77 -0.72 -9.51
CA HIS A 25 2.54 -1.47 -9.31
C HIS A 25 2.39 -2.57 -10.35
N ILE A 26 1.68 -3.63 -9.96
CA ILE A 26 1.27 -4.69 -10.86
C ILE A 26 -0.21 -4.44 -11.20
N PRO A 27 -0.57 -4.18 -12.48
CA PRO A 27 -1.95 -3.88 -12.87
C PRO A 27 -2.90 -5.06 -12.66
N THR A 28 -2.37 -6.28 -12.71
CA THR A 28 -3.11 -7.54 -12.60
C THR A 28 -2.52 -8.42 -11.49
N GLN A 29 -3.13 -9.57 -11.19
CA GLN A 29 -2.57 -10.57 -10.27
C GLN A 29 -2.36 -10.08 -8.82
N GLY A 30 -3.27 -9.25 -8.31
CA GLY A 30 -3.17 -8.70 -6.95
C GLY A 30 -3.04 -9.76 -5.84
N GLU A 31 -3.71 -10.90 -5.97
CA GLU A 31 -3.63 -12.02 -5.03
C GLU A 31 -2.25 -12.68 -5.03
N ALA A 32 -1.66 -12.90 -6.21
CA ALA A 32 -0.30 -13.43 -6.32
C ALA A 32 0.73 -12.45 -5.75
N LEU A 33 0.56 -11.15 -5.99
CA LEU A 33 1.39 -10.12 -5.37
C LEU A 33 1.27 -10.16 -3.84
N LEU A 34 0.05 -10.26 -3.30
CA LEU A 34 -0.17 -10.39 -1.86
C LEU A 34 0.54 -11.63 -1.30
N ALA A 35 0.41 -12.80 -1.95
CA ALA A 35 1.09 -14.02 -1.53
C ALA A 35 2.62 -13.86 -1.49
N GLN A 36 3.21 -13.18 -2.48
CA GLN A 36 4.64 -12.88 -2.52
C GLN A 36 5.08 -11.89 -1.43
N VAL A 37 4.29 -10.84 -1.19
CA VAL A 37 4.52 -9.86 -0.12
C VAL A 37 4.50 -10.54 1.24
N VAL A 38 3.52 -11.41 1.48
CA VAL A 38 3.40 -12.23 2.69
C VAL A 38 4.58 -13.18 2.85
N ALA A 39 4.98 -13.89 1.79
CA ALA A 39 6.12 -14.81 1.82
C ALA A 39 7.45 -14.11 2.15
N ARG A 40 7.57 -12.81 1.85
CA ARG A 40 8.73 -11.98 2.16
C ARG A 40 8.68 -11.32 3.54
N GLY A 41 7.65 -11.61 4.34
CA GLY A 41 7.48 -11.02 5.68
C GLY A 41 7.10 -9.54 5.67
N LEU A 42 6.53 -9.04 4.57
CA LEU A 42 6.06 -7.65 4.47
C LEU A 42 4.63 -7.50 4.99
N GLU A 43 4.24 -6.27 5.36
CA GLU A 43 2.94 -5.96 5.99
C GLU A 43 1.73 -6.36 5.13
N GLY A 44 1.79 -6.10 3.82
CA GLY A 44 0.66 -6.29 2.91
C GLY A 44 0.69 -5.37 1.69
N VAL A 45 -0.44 -5.22 1.03
CA VAL A 45 -0.59 -4.42 -0.20
C VAL A 45 -1.68 -3.36 -0.07
N VAL A 46 -1.61 -2.36 -0.95
CA VAL A 46 -2.70 -1.41 -1.16
C VAL A 46 -3.20 -1.53 -2.59
N ALA A 47 -4.40 -2.09 -2.75
CA ALA A 47 -5.08 -2.13 -4.05
C ALA A 47 -5.76 -0.78 -4.30
N LYS A 48 -5.54 -0.19 -5.48
CA LYS A 48 -6.12 1.11 -5.85
C LYS A 48 -6.81 0.99 -7.20
N ARG A 49 -8.06 1.46 -7.33
CA ARG A 49 -8.80 1.45 -8.59
C ARG A 49 -8.12 2.38 -9.61
N ALA A 50 -7.74 1.83 -10.76
CA ALA A 50 -7.02 2.54 -11.83
C ALA A 50 -7.71 3.84 -12.30
N GLU A 51 -9.04 3.80 -12.43
CA GLU A 51 -9.83 4.94 -12.90
C GLU A 51 -10.31 5.87 -11.78
N SER A 52 -9.93 5.62 -10.52
CA SER A 52 -10.39 6.45 -9.41
C SER A 52 -9.77 7.84 -9.41
N ALA A 53 -10.62 8.84 -9.20
CA ALA A 53 -10.17 10.17 -8.81
C ALA A 53 -9.67 10.16 -7.36
N TYR A 54 -8.62 10.93 -7.08
CA TYR A 54 -8.17 11.12 -5.70
C TYR A 54 -9.24 11.85 -4.89
N ARG A 55 -9.46 11.40 -3.65
CA ARG A 55 -10.34 12.04 -2.67
C ARG A 55 -9.57 12.10 -1.34
N PRO A 56 -9.53 13.26 -0.65
CA PRO A 56 -8.87 13.40 0.64
C PRO A 56 -9.73 12.83 1.79
N THR A 57 -10.35 11.67 1.58
CA THR A 57 -11.25 11.01 2.53
C THR A 57 -11.08 9.50 2.42
N ARG A 58 -11.64 8.73 3.38
CA ARG A 58 -11.69 7.28 3.27
C ARG A 58 -12.49 6.90 2.03
N SER A 59 -11.89 6.11 1.14
CA SER A 59 -12.51 5.69 -0.12
C SER A 59 -12.50 4.17 -0.26
N ARG A 60 -13.54 3.64 -0.90
CA ARG A 60 -13.61 2.22 -1.31
C ARG A 60 -12.70 1.92 -2.51
N ASP A 61 -12.17 2.95 -3.17
CA ASP A 61 -11.24 2.79 -4.28
C ASP A 61 -9.84 2.37 -3.82
N TRP A 62 -9.54 2.48 -2.52
CA TRP A 62 -8.26 2.11 -1.93
C TRP A 62 -8.50 1.07 -0.83
N LEU A 63 -8.02 -0.15 -1.05
CA LEU A 63 -8.15 -1.26 -0.11
C LEU A 63 -6.77 -1.57 0.47
N LYS A 64 -6.62 -1.39 1.78
CA LYS A 64 -5.45 -1.87 2.52
C LYS A 64 -5.70 -3.32 2.90
N ILE A 65 -4.84 -4.22 2.43
CA ILE A 65 -4.94 -5.66 2.67
C ILE A 65 -3.65 -6.08 3.39
N LYS A 66 -3.77 -6.44 4.66
CA LYS A 66 -2.64 -6.81 5.54
C LYS A 66 -2.49 -8.34 5.62
N ARG A 67 -1.27 -8.81 5.88
CA ARG A 67 -0.94 -10.21 6.17
C ARG A 67 -1.60 -10.69 7.45
N GLU A 68 -1.43 -9.92 8.53
CA GLU A 68 -1.82 -10.33 9.87
C GLU A 68 -3.14 -9.67 10.28
N PRO A 69 -4.01 -10.40 10.99
CA PRO A 69 -5.18 -9.82 11.60
C PRO A 69 -4.76 -8.83 12.69
N GLU A 70 -5.46 -7.70 12.75
CA GLU A 70 -5.26 -6.67 13.76
C GLU A 70 -6.48 -6.65 14.66
N ALA A 71 -6.25 -6.44 15.96
CA ALA A 71 -7.29 -6.28 16.96
C ALA A 71 -6.83 -5.26 18.00
N ASP A 72 -7.80 -4.56 18.56
CA ASP A 72 -7.58 -3.54 19.58
C ASP A 72 -7.61 -4.20 20.97
N PHE A 73 -6.62 -3.90 21.80
CA PHE A 73 -6.49 -4.43 23.16
C PHE A 73 -6.15 -3.31 24.16
N ALA A 74 -6.60 -3.46 25.40
CA ALA A 74 -6.15 -2.62 26.51
C ALA A 74 -4.92 -3.23 27.18
N VAL A 75 -3.94 -2.39 27.55
CA VAL A 75 -2.78 -2.81 28.35
C VAL A 75 -3.16 -2.86 29.83
N CYS A 76 -3.18 -4.05 30.44
CA CYS A 76 -3.60 -4.23 31.84
C CYS A 76 -2.43 -4.32 32.85
N GLY A 77 -1.19 -4.31 32.38
CA GLY A 77 0.00 -4.45 33.21
C GLY A 77 1.24 -4.84 32.39
N TYR A 78 2.40 -4.95 33.03
CA TYR A 78 3.65 -5.38 32.40
C TYR A 78 4.43 -6.31 33.35
N THR A 79 5.36 -7.09 32.79
CA THR A 79 6.31 -7.93 33.55
C THR A 79 7.73 -7.47 33.26
N ALA A 80 8.63 -7.60 34.24
CA ALA A 80 10.05 -7.27 34.04
C ALA A 80 10.66 -8.11 32.89
N PRO A 81 11.60 -7.56 32.11
CA PRO A 81 12.33 -8.32 31.09
C PRO A 81 13.04 -9.53 31.71
N LYS A 82 13.16 -10.61 30.94
CA LYS A 82 14.02 -11.75 31.30
C LYS A 82 15.46 -11.49 30.89
#